data_AF-A0A964H9B2-F1
#
_entry.id   AF-A0A964H9B2-F1
#
_cell.length_a   1.000
_cell.length_b   1.000
_cell.length_c   1.000
_cell.angle_alpha   90.00
_cell.angle_beta   90.00
_cell.angle_gamma   90.00
#
_symmetry.space_group_name_H-M   'P 1'
#
loop_
_entity.id
_entity.type
_entity.pdbx_description
1 polymer ?
#
loop_
_entity_poly.entity_id
_entity_poly.type
_entity_poly.pdbx_seq_one_letter_code
_entity_poly.pdbx_strand_id
1 'polypeptide(L)'
;MTAQLIDYHNGIFAFDAGYLRPQLAAIHLIESAGRAAFVDTANFQVLPAALAALTERGLGPDAVDYVILTHIHLDHAGGAGVMMDAFPNAKLVVHPRGARHMIEPAKLWAGVEAVYGKERAARMDDQLGV
;
A
#
# COMPACT_ATOMS: atom_id res chain seq x y z
N MET A 1 1.86 17.11 -1.00
CA MET A 1 1.93 17.14 -2.48
C MET A 1 1.03 16.04 -2.98
N THR A 2 0.09 16.33 -3.88
CA THR A 2 -0.68 15.29 -4.57
C THR A 2 0.28 14.55 -5.50
N ALA A 3 0.40 13.22 -5.33
CA ALA A 3 1.23 12.41 -6.22
C ALA A 3 0.61 12.47 -7.63
N GLN A 4 1.44 12.75 -8.65
CA GLN A 4 0.97 12.76 -10.03
C GLN A 4 0.69 11.33 -10.47
N LEU A 5 -0.51 11.08 -11.00
CA LEU A 5 -0.87 9.80 -11.57
C LEU A 5 -0.21 9.63 -12.95
N ILE A 6 0.51 8.54 -13.14
CA ILE A 6 1.10 8.11 -14.40
C ILE A 6 0.10 7.17 -15.07
N ASP A 7 -0.32 7.51 -16.29
CA ASP A 7 -1.24 6.69 -17.10
C ASP A 7 -0.45 5.74 -18.02
N TYR A 8 -0.60 4.43 -17.80
CA TYR A 8 -0.04 3.37 -18.67
C TYR A 8 -1.05 2.86 -19.70
N HIS A 9 -2.21 3.51 -19.80
CA HIS A 9 -3.36 3.16 -20.61
C HIS A 9 -4.07 1.88 -20.16
N ASN A 10 -5.23 1.60 -20.78
CA ASN A 10 -6.04 0.40 -20.51
C ASN A 10 -6.47 0.26 -19.04
N GLY A 11 -6.72 1.39 -18.37
CA GLY A 11 -7.14 1.42 -16.96
C GLY A 11 -6.01 1.12 -15.98
N ILE A 12 -4.74 1.17 -16.41
CA ILE A 12 -3.60 0.93 -15.52
C ILE A 12 -2.91 2.25 -15.24
N PHE A 13 -2.76 2.57 -13.96
CA PHE A 13 -2.13 3.78 -13.48
C PHE A 13 -1.12 3.47 -12.39
N ALA A 14 -0.18 4.37 -12.15
CA ALA A 14 0.64 4.33 -10.95
C ALA A 14 0.89 5.71 -10.37
N PHE A 15 1.17 5.76 -9.07
CA PHE A 15 1.65 6.96 -8.40
C PHE A 15 2.82 6.63 -7.48
N ASP A 16 3.66 7.64 -7.23
CA ASP A 16 4.76 7.55 -6.28
C ASP A 16 4.22 7.37 -4.86
N ALA A 17 4.72 6.34 -4.16
CA ALA A 17 4.24 6.01 -2.82
C ALA A 17 4.78 6.95 -1.72
N GLY A 18 5.72 7.85 -2.05
CA GLY A 18 6.39 8.70 -1.07
C GLY A 18 7.35 7.94 -0.15
N TYR A 19 7.79 6.74 -0.54
CA TYR A 19 8.58 5.86 0.31
C TYR A 19 10.04 6.30 0.38
N LEU A 20 10.46 6.92 1.51
CA LEU A 20 11.81 7.41 1.85
C LEU A 20 12.43 8.47 0.92
N ARG A 21 12.37 8.29 -0.40
CA ARG A 21 12.82 9.23 -1.43
C ARG A 21 11.92 9.13 -2.66
N PRO A 22 11.87 10.17 -3.51
CA PRO A 22 11.11 10.12 -4.75
C PRO A 22 11.50 8.94 -5.64
N GLN A 23 10.49 8.35 -6.26
CA GLN A 23 10.51 7.28 -7.24
C GLN A 23 11.21 6.01 -6.74
N LEU A 24 11.13 5.75 -5.43
CA LEU A 24 11.66 4.51 -4.86
C LEU A 24 10.64 3.38 -4.88
N ALA A 25 9.38 3.66 -4.53
CA ALA A 25 8.28 2.69 -4.55
C ALA A 25 7.07 3.33 -5.24
N ALA A 26 6.35 2.52 -6.02
CA ALA A 26 5.16 2.94 -6.75
C ALA A 26 3.99 2.04 -6.40
N ILE A 27 2.80 2.63 -6.35
CA ILE A 27 1.54 1.92 -6.14
C ILE A 27 0.80 1.94 -7.45
N HIS A 28 0.27 0.79 -7.86
CA HIS A 28 -0.53 0.72 -9.08
C HIS A 28 -2.02 0.73 -8.74
N LEU A 29 -2.79 1.45 -9.56
CA LEU A 29 -4.23 1.43 -9.58
C LEU A 29 -4.67 0.77 -10.88
N ILE A 30 -5.49 -0.28 -10.78
CA ILE A 30 -6.11 -0.94 -11.91
C ILE A 30 -7.60 -0.63 -11.86
N GLU A 31 -8.10 0.02 -12.90
CA GLU A 31 -9.49 0.42 -13.07
C GLU A 31 -10.16 -0.44 -14.15
N SER A 32 -11.35 -0.98 -13.84
CA SER A 32 -12.18 -1.67 -14.82
C SER A 32 -13.65 -1.55 -14.46
N ALA A 33 -14.49 -1.13 -15.42
CA ALA A 33 -15.94 -1.04 -15.27
C ALA A 33 -16.40 -0.28 -13.99
N GLY A 34 -15.72 0.83 -13.64
CA GLY A 34 -16.04 1.62 -12.45
C GLY A 34 -15.63 0.96 -11.13
N ARG A 35 -14.82 -0.09 -11.17
CA ARG A 35 -14.22 -0.77 -10.02
C ARG A 35 -12.70 -0.60 -10.03
N ALA A 36 -12.10 -0.71 -8.86
CA ALA A 36 -10.67 -0.51 -8.66
C ALA A 36 -9.99 -1.66 -7.91
N ALA A 37 -8.72 -1.87 -8.22
CA ALA A 37 -7.79 -2.65 -7.41
C ALA A 37 -6.49 -1.87 -7.23
N PHE A 38 -5.91 -1.93 -6.03
CA PHE A 38 -4.55 -1.46 -5.78
C PHE A 38 -3.57 -2.62 -5.79
N VAL A 39 -2.35 -2.39 -6.31
CA VAL A 39 -1.22 -3.32 -6.19
C VAL A 39 -0.11 -2.65 -5.38
N ASP A 40 0.26 -3.34 -4.30
CA ASP A 40 1.10 -2.89 -3.19
C ASP A 40 0.52 -1.66 -2.46
N THR A 41 1.09 -1.36 -1.29
CA THR A 41 0.59 -0.32 -0.38
C THR A 41 1.69 0.52 0.25
N ALA A 42 2.98 0.22 -0.01
CA ALA A 42 4.10 0.88 0.64
C ALA A 42 3.91 1.00 2.15
N ASN A 43 3.82 2.21 2.70
CA ASN A 43 3.67 2.46 4.13
C ASN A 43 2.33 3.16 4.46
N PHE A 44 2.01 3.40 5.73
CA PHE A 44 0.72 4.02 6.11
C PHE A 44 0.44 5.40 5.48
N GLN A 45 1.49 6.13 5.08
CA GLN A 45 1.37 7.46 4.46
C GLN A 45 0.85 7.39 3.01
N VAL A 46 0.68 6.19 2.45
CA VAL A 46 0.13 5.98 1.11
C VAL A 46 -1.32 6.45 0.99
N LEU A 47 -2.10 6.39 2.07
CA LEU A 47 -3.57 6.47 2.01
C LEU A 47 -4.07 7.77 1.39
N PRO A 48 -3.57 8.97 1.75
CA PRO A 48 -3.97 10.21 1.10
C PRO A 48 -3.72 10.22 -0.42
N ALA A 49 -2.61 9.64 -0.87
CA ALA A 49 -2.28 9.57 -2.30
C ALA A 49 -3.21 8.58 -3.03
N ALA A 50 -3.52 7.44 -2.41
CA ALA A 50 -4.46 6.46 -2.95
C ALA A 50 -5.88 7.04 -3.08
N LEU A 51 -6.37 7.76 -2.07
CA LEU A 51 -7.67 8.44 -2.11
C LEU A 51 -7.72 9.53 -3.18
N ALA A 52 -6.62 10.29 -3.33
CA ALA A 52 -6.49 11.29 -4.38
C ALA A 52 -6.53 10.64 -5.78
N ALA A 53 -5.84 9.51 -5.97
CA ALA A 53 -5.86 8.76 -7.21
C ALA A 53 -7.28 8.28 -7.56
N LEU A 54 -8.02 7.69 -6.60
CA LEU A 54 -9.44 7.33 -6.82
C LEU A 54 -10.28 8.54 -7.22
N THR A 55 -10.13 9.66 -6.50
CA THR A 55 -10.88 10.90 -6.77
C THR A 55 -10.61 11.41 -8.18
N GLU A 56 -9.34 11.41 -8.62
CA GLU A 56 -8.94 11.80 -9.98
C GLU A 56 -9.55 10.88 -11.04
N ARG A 57 -9.77 9.60 -10.70
CA ARG A 57 -10.47 8.63 -11.56
C ARG A 57 -12.00 8.68 -11.44
N GLY A 58 -12.56 9.58 -10.61
CA GLY A 58 -14.00 9.65 -10.37
C GLY A 58 -14.57 8.46 -9.58
N LEU A 59 -13.74 7.79 -8.79
CA LEU A 59 -14.08 6.63 -7.98
C LEU A 59 -14.11 6.97 -6.48
N GLY A 60 -14.96 6.26 -5.75
CA GLY A 60 -15.02 6.32 -4.29
C GLY A 60 -14.23 5.18 -3.62
N PRO A 61 -14.00 5.25 -2.30
CA PRO A 61 -13.37 4.17 -1.52
C PRO A 61 -14.11 2.83 -1.62
N ASP A 62 -15.43 2.86 -1.80
CA ASP A 62 -16.32 1.70 -1.97
C ASP A 62 -16.21 1.04 -3.36
N ALA A 63 -15.56 1.70 -4.32
CA ALA A 63 -15.26 1.15 -5.63
C ALA A 63 -14.07 0.18 -5.62
N VAL A 64 -13.27 0.15 -4.55
CA VAL A 64 -12.11 -0.72 -4.42
C VAL A 64 -12.54 -2.12 -4.02
N ASP A 65 -12.32 -3.09 -4.91
CA ASP A 65 -12.62 -4.51 -4.67
C ASP A 65 -11.42 -5.26 -4.09
N TYR A 66 -10.20 -4.83 -4.42
CA TYR A 66 -8.98 -5.55 -4.07
C TYR A 66 -7.83 -4.63 -3.67
N VAL A 67 -7.09 -5.06 -2.65
CA VAL A 67 -5.74 -4.59 -2.34
C VAL A 67 -4.84 -5.81 -2.48
N ILE A 68 -3.91 -5.78 -3.43
CA ILE A 68 -3.11 -6.94 -3.82
C ILE A 68 -1.67 -6.70 -3.41
N LEU A 69 -1.10 -7.59 -2.60
CA LEU A 69 0.31 -7.50 -2.20
C LEU A 69 1.15 -8.45 -3.06
N THR A 70 2.18 -7.91 -3.71
CA THR A 70 3.19 -8.73 -4.41
C THR A 70 3.94 -9.61 -3.41
N HIS A 71 4.29 -9.04 -2.25
CA HIS A 71 4.89 -9.70 -1.09
C HIS A 71 4.74 -8.83 0.17
N ILE A 72 5.22 -9.32 1.32
CA ILE A 72 4.96 -8.72 2.64
C ILE A 72 6.10 -7.86 3.18
N HIS A 73 7.06 -7.44 2.36
CA HIS A 73 8.06 -6.49 2.84
C HIS A 73 7.40 -5.14 3.10
N LEU A 74 8.01 -4.38 4.01
CA LEU A 74 7.45 -3.15 4.51
C LEU A 74 7.16 -2.13 3.41
N ASP A 75 8.05 -2.01 2.44
CA ASP A 75 7.94 -1.13 1.26
C ASP A 75 6.84 -1.55 0.26
N HIS A 76 6.17 -2.67 0.52
CA HIS A 76 5.06 -3.17 -0.30
C HIS A 76 3.76 -3.37 0.49
N ALA A 77 3.82 -3.64 1.80
CA ALA A 77 2.68 -4.07 2.58
C ALA A 77 2.36 -3.22 3.81
N GLY A 78 3.22 -2.27 4.19
CA GLY A 78 3.04 -1.43 5.37
C GLY A 78 1.76 -0.57 5.36
N GLY A 79 1.26 -0.17 4.18
CA GLY A 79 0.01 0.57 4.05
C GLY A 79 -1.25 -0.31 4.07
N ALA A 80 -1.12 -1.64 4.16
CA ALA A 80 -2.25 -2.54 3.96
C ALA A 80 -3.34 -2.37 5.03
N GLY A 81 -2.97 -2.19 6.29
CA GLY A 81 -3.95 -2.00 7.38
C GLY A 81 -4.83 -0.77 7.15
N VAL A 82 -4.20 0.40 6.96
CA VAL A 82 -4.94 1.66 6.76
C VAL A 82 -5.76 1.68 5.47
N MET A 83 -5.32 0.99 4.41
CA MET A 83 -6.11 0.84 3.19
C MET A 83 -7.33 -0.06 3.40
N MET A 84 -7.18 -1.17 4.13
CA MET A 84 -8.30 -2.07 4.42
C MET A 84 -9.35 -1.41 5.33
N ASP A 85 -8.93 -0.54 6.25
CA ASP A 85 -9.85 0.27 7.06
C ASP A 85 -10.60 1.31 6.21
N ALA A 86 -9.94 1.89 5.20
CA ALA A 86 -10.51 2.94 4.35
C ALA A 86 -11.40 2.41 3.21
N PHE A 87 -11.17 1.17 2.75
CA PHE A 87 -11.83 0.59 1.58
C PHE A 87 -12.80 -0.53 2.00
N PRO A 88 -14.09 -0.20 2.28
CA PRO A 88 -15.00 -1.10 2.99
C PRO A 88 -15.37 -2.39 2.22
N ASN A 89 -15.22 -2.39 0.90
CA ASN A 89 -15.53 -3.54 0.04
C ASN A 89 -14.27 -4.34 -0.35
N ALA A 90 -13.09 -3.84 -0.01
CA ALA A 90 -11.85 -4.43 -0.48
C ALA A 90 -11.59 -5.79 0.18
N LYS A 91 -10.97 -6.68 -0.58
CA LYS A 91 -10.34 -7.89 -0.06
C LYS A 91 -8.83 -7.76 -0.20
N LEU A 92 -8.11 -8.07 0.88
CA LEU A 92 -6.65 -8.21 0.82
C LEU A 92 -6.28 -9.53 0.14
N VAL A 93 -5.58 -9.44 -0.99
CA VAL A 93 -5.05 -10.60 -1.72
C VAL A 93 -3.55 -10.69 -1.45
N VAL A 94 -3.14 -11.78 -0.83
CA VAL A 94 -1.75 -12.04 -0.47
C VAL A 94 -1.46 -13.53 -0.57
N HIS A 95 -0.22 -13.89 -0.86
CA HIS A 95 0.20 -15.28 -0.86
C HIS A 95 -0.08 -15.95 0.51
N PRO A 96 -0.50 -17.23 0.59
CA PRO A 96 -0.82 -17.89 1.86
C PRO A 96 0.30 -17.86 2.90
N ARG A 97 1.56 -17.90 2.45
CA ARG A 97 2.75 -17.73 3.32
C ARG A 97 2.83 -16.35 3.98
N GLY A 98 2.34 -15.31 3.31
CA GLY A 98 2.28 -13.94 3.81
C GLY A 98 1.05 -13.67 4.67
N ALA A 99 -0.07 -14.35 4.42
CA ALA A 99 -1.34 -14.11 5.12
C ALA A 99 -1.21 -14.12 6.65
N ARG A 100 -0.49 -15.09 7.22
CA ARG A 100 -0.26 -15.17 8.68
C ARG A 100 0.46 -13.95 9.27
N HIS A 101 1.28 -13.26 8.48
CA HIS A 101 2.01 -12.06 8.89
C HIS A 101 1.15 -10.81 8.74
N MET A 102 0.16 -10.82 7.85
CA MET A 102 -0.82 -9.72 7.75
C MET A 102 -1.87 -9.80 8.86
N ILE A 103 -2.23 -11.01 9.29
CA ILE A 103 -3.15 -11.23 10.42
C ILE A 103 -2.46 -10.92 11.76
N GLU A 104 -1.19 -11.29 11.90
CA GLU A 104 -0.38 -11.06 13.10
C GLU A 104 0.96 -10.39 12.72
N PRO A 105 0.96 -9.05 12.61
CA PRO A 105 2.11 -8.28 12.13
C PRO A 105 3.26 -8.21 13.13
N ALA A 106 3.05 -8.56 14.42
CA ALA A 106 4.13 -8.53 15.42
C ALA A 106 5.33 -9.40 15.00
N LYS A 107 5.08 -10.52 14.30
CA LYS A 107 6.15 -11.38 13.77
C LYS A 107 6.91 -10.75 12.60
N LEU A 108 6.24 -9.92 11.80
CA LEU A 108 6.89 -9.18 10.73
C LEU A 108 7.82 -8.12 11.32
N TRP A 109 7.32 -7.37 12.32
CA TRP A 109 8.12 -6.37 13.03
C TRP A 109 9.34 -6.96 13.73
N ALA A 110 9.18 -8.10 14.41
CA ALA A 110 10.31 -8.81 15.01
C ALA A 110 11.39 -9.20 13.98
N GLY A 111 10.99 -9.53 12.74
CA GLY A 111 11.91 -9.78 11.64
C GLY A 111 12.65 -8.51 11.19
N VAL A 112 11.97 -7.38 11.11
CA VAL A 112 12.57 -6.06 10.83
C VAL A 112 13.61 -5.71 11.89
N GLU A 113 13.28 -5.86 13.18
CA GLU A 113 14.22 -5.63 14.28
C GLU A 113 15.44 -6.56 14.21
N ALA A 114 15.25 -7.83 13.85
CA ALA A 114 16.34 -8.79 13.73
C ALA A 114 17.32 -8.46 12.60
N VAL A 115 16.84 -7.87 11.50
CA VAL A 115 17.68 -7.51 10.34
C VAL A 115 18.35 -6.14 10.52
N TYR A 116 17.60 -5.14 10.98
CA TYR A 116 18.06 -3.74 11.02
C TYR A 116 18.58 -3.30 12.39
N GLY A 117 18.29 -4.06 13.44
CA GLY A 117 18.51 -3.66 14.82
C GLY A 117 17.40 -2.73 15.34
N LYS A 118 17.10 -2.84 16.64
CA LYS A 118 15.98 -2.13 17.29
C LYS A 118 16.00 -0.61 17.09
N GLU A 119 17.15 0.02 17.23
CA GLU A 119 17.25 1.48 17.05
C GLU A 119 16.93 1.92 15.63
N ARG A 120 17.37 1.16 14.62
CA ARG A 120 17.07 1.48 13.23
C ARG A 120 15.63 1.17 12.89
N ALA A 121 15.09 0.06 13.40
CA ALA A 121 13.68 -0.28 13.26
C ALA A 121 12.78 0.81 13.85
N ALA A 122 13.05 1.27 15.07
CA ALA A 122 12.29 2.37 15.70
C ALA A 122 12.33 3.67 14.88
N ARG A 123 13.50 4.05 14.34
CA ARG A 123 13.57 5.22 13.43
C ARG A 123 12.79 5.02 12.13
N MET A 124 12.73 3.79 11.63
CA MET A 124 11.92 3.46 10.46
C MET A 124 10.43 3.54 10.79
N ASP A 125 10.01 3.14 11.99
CA ASP A 125 8.63 3.33 12.47
C ASP A 125 8.28 4.82 12.55
N ASP A 126 9.12 5.64 13.19
CA ASP A 126 8.87 7.08 13.28
C ASP A 126 8.76 7.76 11.91
N GLN A 127 9.52 7.29 10.91
CA GLN A 127 9.54 7.87 9.57
C GLN A 127 8.46 7.31 8.64
N LEU A 128 8.11 6.03 8.81
CA LEU A 128 7.31 5.24 7.88
C LEU A 128 6.03 4.69 8.50
N GLY A 129 5.76 4.91 9.78
CA GLY A 129 4.62 4.46 10.60
C GLY A 129 4.15 3.06 10.27
N VAL A 130 4.85 2.09 10.85
CA VAL A 130 4.78 0.67 10.50
C VAL A 130 3.97 -0.11 11.52
#